data_AF-A0A2X2JF22-F1
#
_entry.id   AF-A0A2X2JF22-F1
#
_cell.length_a   1.000
_cell.length_b   1.000
_cell.length_c   1.000
_cell.angle_alpha   90.00
_cell.angle_beta   90.00
_cell.angle_gamma   90.00
#
_symmetry.space_group_name_H-M   'P 1'
#
loop_
_entity.id
_entity.type
_entity.pdbx_description
1 polymer ?
#
loop_
_entity_poly.entity_id
_entity_poly.type
_entity_poly.pdbx_seq_one_letter_code
_entity_poly.pdbx_strand_id
1 'polypeptide(L)'
;MLQQVPTRAFHVMAKPSGSDCNLNCDYCFYLEKQSLYREKPVTHMDDDTLEAYVRHYIAASEPQNEVAFTWQGGEPTLLGLEFYRRAVALQAKYGAGRKISNSF
;
A
#
# COMPACT_ATOMS: atom_id res chain seq x y z
N MET A 1 -21.58 24.29 13.75
CA MET A 1 -20.14 24.21 14.03
C MET A 1 -19.71 22.78 13.72
N LEU A 2 -18.86 22.58 12.70
CA LEU A 2 -18.31 21.25 12.42
C LEU A 2 -17.30 20.94 13.52
N GLN A 3 -17.61 19.96 14.37
CA GLN A 3 -16.68 19.42 15.35
C GLN A 3 -15.48 18.84 14.60
N GLN A 4 -14.30 19.44 14.79
CA GLN A 4 -13.05 18.82 14.34
C GLN A 4 -12.82 17.58 15.19
N VAL A 5 -13.09 16.41 14.62
CA VAL A 5 -12.66 15.14 15.22
C VAL A 5 -11.13 15.10 15.10
N PRO A 6 -10.39 14.99 16.21
CA PRO A 6 -8.92 14.95 16.15
C PRO A 6 -8.48 13.74 15.33
N THR A 7 -7.71 13.99 14.27
CA THR A 7 -7.17 12.92 13.43
C THR A 7 -6.05 12.24 14.22
N ARG A 8 -6.22 10.96 14.57
CA ARG A 8 -5.16 10.21 15.26
C ARG A 8 -4.08 9.86 14.25
N ALA A 9 -2.82 10.00 14.64
CA ALA A 9 -1.71 9.51 13.83
C ALA A 9 -1.86 8.00 13.60
N PHE A 10 -1.73 7.58 12.35
CA PHE A 10 -1.76 6.17 11.94
C PHE A 10 -0.79 5.95 10.78
N HIS A 11 -0.48 4.70 10.52
CA HIS A 11 0.39 4.29 9.42
C HIS A 11 -0.19 3.04 8.76
N VAL A 12 -0.12 2.97 7.43
CA VAL A 12 -0.65 1.85 6.64
C VAL A 12 0.51 1.11 5.98
N MET A 13 0.49 -0.21 6.10
CA MET A 13 1.39 -1.11 5.38
C MET A 13 0.57 -1.85 4.31
N ALA A 14 0.80 -1.50 3.05
CA ALA A 14 0.10 -2.13 1.93
C ALA A 14 0.76 -3.46 1.57
N LYS A 15 -0.04 -4.42 1.09
CA LYS A 15 0.42 -5.75 0.67
C LYS A 15 0.01 -6.02 -0.77
N PRO A 16 0.59 -5.31 -1.75
CA PRO A 16 0.01 -5.21 -3.07
C PRO A 16 0.16 -6.51 -3.90
N SER A 17 1.14 -7.37 -3.60
CA SER A 17 1.26 -8.71 -4.19
C SER A 17 0.53 -9.80 -3.38
N GLY A 18 -0.26 -9.42 -2.37
CA GLY A 18 -0.85 -10.39 -1.45
C GLY A 18 0.23 -11.20 -0.74
N SER A 19 0.04 -12.53 -0.67
CA SER A 19 1.02 -13.46 -0.08
C SER A 19 2.02 -14.03 -1.09
N ASP A 20 1.94 -13.66 -2.37
CA ASP A 20 2.83 -14.22 -3.40
C ASP A 20 4.28 -13.80 -3.18
N CYS A 21 5.19 -14.77 -3.16
CA CYS A 21 6.62 -14.55 -2.98
C CYS A 21 7.40 -15.49 -3.90
N ASN A 22 8.57 -15.06 -4.35
CA ASN A 22 9.51 -15.90 -5.12
C ASN A 22 10.45 -16.73 -4.24
N LEU A 23 10.34 -16.60 -2.91
CA LEU A 23 11.10 -17.37 -1.92
C LEU A 23 10.17 -18.22 -1.07
N ASN A 24 10.73 -19.24 -0.41
CA ASN A 24 10.03 -20.10 0.54
C ASN A 24 10.82 -20.22 1.84
N CYS A 25 10.95 -19.12 2.58
CA CYS A 25 11.73 -19.09 3.82
C CYS A 25 11.06 -19.96 4.90
N ASP A 26 11.83 -20.82 5.57
CA ASP A 26 11.32 -21.81 6.54
C ASP A 26 10.54 -21.18 7.72
N TYR A 27 10.84 -19.93 8.06
CA TYR A 27 10.20 -19.19 9.15
C TYR A 27 9.03 -18.29 8.69
N CYS A 28 8.73 -18.25 7.39
CA CYS A 28 7.72 -17.34 6.85
C CYS A 28 6.31 -17.92 6.97
N PHE A 29 5.56 -17.47 7.98
CA PHE A 29 4.13 -17.80 8.13
C PHE A 29 3.22 -17.10 7.12
N TYR A 30 3.75 -16.26 6.21
CA TYR A 30 2.92 -15.42 5.36
C TYR A 30 2.51 -16.09 4.04
N LEU A 31 3.34 -17.00 3.53
CA LEU A 31 3.06 -17.74 2.28
C LEU A 31 1.79 -18.58 2.35
N GLU A 32 1.56 -19.24 3.49
CA GLU A 32 0.36 -20.08 3.70
C GLU A 32 -0.94 -19.28 3.58
N LYS A 33 -0.91 -17.94 3.70
CA LYS A 33 -2.12 -17.09 3.60
C LYS A 33 -2.72 -17.11 2.20
N GLN A 34 -1.98 -17.58 1.19
CA GLN A 34 -2.53 -17.85 -0.15
C GLN A 34 -3.73 -18.81 -0.08
N SER A 35 -3.75 -19.73 0.91
CA SER A 35 -4.85 -20.68 1.08
C SER A 35 -6.17 -20.03 1.53
N LEU A 36 -6.16 -18.77 1.98
CA LEU A 36 -7.38 -18.04 2.36
C LEU A 36 -8.17 -17.57 1.13
N TYR A 37 -7.55 -17.52 -0.05
CA TYR A 37 -8.11 -16.92 -1.26
C TYR A 37 -8.26 -17.93 -2.40
N ARG A 38 -8.49 -19.21 -2.10
CA ARG A 38 -8.56 -20.31 -3.09
C ARG A 38 -9.57 -20.07 -4.22
N GLU A 39 -10.63 -19.31 -3.96
CA GLU A 39 -11.67 -18.97 -4.95
C GLU A 39 -11.31 -17.74 -5.82
N LYS A 40 -10.25 -17.00 -5.47
CA LYS A 40 -9.74 -15.84 -6.21
C LYS A 40 -8.19 -15.89 -6.25
N PRO A 41 -7.61 -16.59 -7.25
CA PRO A 41 -6.18 -16.89 -7.26
C PRO A 41 -5.28 -15.65 -7.44
N VAL A 42 -5.81 -14.56 -7.98
CA VAL A 42 -5.07 -13.30 -8.14
C VAL A 42 -5.56 -12.29 -7.10
N THR A 43 -4.69 -11.97 -6.15
CA THR A 43 -4.92 -11.00 -5.06
C THR A 43 -4.02 -9.77 -5.19
N HIS A 44 -3.57 -9.48 -6.41
CA HIS A 44 -2.75 -8.31 -6.66
C HIS A 44 -3.62 -7.06 -6.63
N MET A 45 -3.06 -5.99 -6.08
CA MET A 45 -3.69 -4.67 -6.08
C MET A 45 -3.82 -4.19 -7.53
N ASP A 46 -5.05 -4.06 -8.01
CA ASP A 46 -5.36 -3.47 -9.31
C ASP A 46 -5.22 -1.93 -9.29
N ASP A 47 -5.30 -1.31 -10.46
CA ASP A 47 -5.08 0.13 -10.62
C ASP A 47 -6.15 0.96 -9.90
N ASP A 48 -7.41 0.51 -9.89
CA ASP A 48 -8.51 1.18 -9.18
C ASP A 48 -8.26 1.16 -7.66
N THR A 49 -7.83 0.01 -7.13
CA THR A 49 -7.47 -0.15 -5.71
C THR A 49 -6.23 0.68 -5.37
N LEU A 50 -5.23 0.73 -6.24
CA LEU A 50 -4.03 1.54 -6.05
C LEU A 50 -4.36 3.03 -5.97
N GLU A 51 -5.16 3.56 -6.91
CA GLU A 51 -5.58 4.96 -6.90
C GLU A 51 -6.42 5.29 -5.66
N ALA A 52 -7.36 4.41 -5.30
CA ALA A 52 -8.14 4.56 -4.09
C ALA A 52 -7.25 4.57 -2.84
N TYR A 53 -6.32 3.62 -2.72
CA TYR A 53 -5.38 3.52 -1.59
C TYR A 53 -4.55 4.80 -1.45
N VAL A 54 -3.89 5.25 -2.52
CA VAL A 54 -3.04 6.45 -2.49
C VAL A 54 -3.85 7.69 -2.13
N ARG A 55 -4.99 7.91 -2.78
CA ARG A 55 -5.85 9.07 -2.55
C ARG A 55 -6.37 9.10 -1.10
N HIS A 56 -6.88 7.97 -0.61
CA HIS A 56 -7.46 7.90 0.72
C HIS A 56 -6.40 7.97 1.82
N TYR A 57 -5.24 7.35 1.64
CA TYR A 57 -4.18 7.39 2.64
C TYR A 57 -3.64 8.81 2.83
N ILE A 58 -3.39 9.52 1.73
CA ILE A 58 -2.96 10.93 1.80
C ILE A 58 -4.06 11.80 2.43
N ALA A 59 -5.33 11.66 2.00
CA ALA A 59 -6.42 12.46 2.51
C ALA A 59 -6.71 12.26 4.01
N ALA A 60 -6.50 11.04 4.51
CA ALA A 60 -6.67 10.72 5.93
C ALA A 60 -5.47 11.14 6.79
N SER A 61 -4.30 11.37 6.19
CA SER A 61 -3.09 11.78 6.91
C SER A 61 -3.09 13.27 7.19
N GLU A 62 -2.73 13.66 8.43
CA GLU A 62 -2.60 15.06 8.87
C GLU A 62 -1.80 15.91 7.88
N PRO A 63 -2.29 17.09 7.43
CA PRO A 63 -1.70 17.83 6.30
C PRO A 63 -0.22 18.20 6.46
N GLN A 64 0.21 18.48 7.70
CA GLN A 64 1.59 18.89 8.03
C GLN A 64 2.56 17.72 8.11
N ASN A 65 2.07 16.48 8.14
CA ASN A 65 2.90 15.30 8.32
C ASN A 65 3.37 14.74 6.98
N GLU A 66 4.55 14.13 7.02
CA GLU A 66 5.02 13.21 5.97
C GLU A 66 4.04 12.04 5.84
N VAL A 67 3.80 11.59 4.60
CA VAL A 67 3.05 10.35 4.33
C VAL A 67 4.05 9.27 3.93
N ALA A 68 4.22 8.28 4.80
CA ALA A 68 5.13 7.16 4.58
C ALA A 68 4.39 5.97 3.98
N PHE A 69 4.63 5.68 2.70
CA PHE A 69 4.10 4.48 2.04
C PHE A 69 5.04 3.30 2.29
N THR A 70 4.56 2.30 3.04
CA THR A 70 5.29 1.04 3.26
C THR A 70 4.68 -0.07 2.41
N TRP A 71 5.45 -0.60 1.47
CA TRP A 71 5.06 -1.70 0.59
C TRP A 71 5.61 -3.02 1.16
N GLN A 72 4.73 -3.94 1.56
CA GLN A 72 5.08 -5.24 2.11
C GLN A 72 4.27 -6.33 1.41
N GLY A 73 4.14 -7.50 2.03
CA GLY A 73 3.36 -8.63 1.52
C GLY A 73 4.18 -9.48 0.58
N GLY A 74 4.17 -10.79 0.84
CA GLY A 74 4.89 -11.78 0.04
C GLY A 74 6.26 -11.26 -0.32
N GLU A 75 6.53 -11.16 -1.62
CA GLU A 75 7.53 -10.25 -2.16
C GLU A 75 6.82 -9.08 -2.89
N PRO A 76 6.88 -7.84 -2.40
CA PRO A 76 6.18 -6.72 -3.01
C PRO A 76 6.70 -6.42 -4.43
N THR A 77 8.00 -6.59 -4.68
CA THR A 77 8.61 -6.25 -5.96
C THR A 77 8.16 -7.13 -7.13
N LEU A 78 7.43 -8.22 -6.87
CA LEU A 78 6.83 -9.08 -7.91
C LEU A 78 5.84 -8.33 -8.82
N LEU A 79 5.26 -7.21 -8.37
CA LEU A 79 4.39 -6.40 -9.22
C LEU A 79 5.13 -5.61 -10.32
N GLY A 80 6.46 -5.56 -10.23
CA GLY A 80 7.32 -4.93 -11.23
C GLY A 80 7.27 -3.40 -11.23
N LEU A 81 8.18 -2.80 -12.01
CA LEU A 81 8.41 -1.34 -12.01
C LEU A 81 7.19 -0.53 -12.47
N GLU A 82 6.37 -1.07 -13.36
CA GLU A 82 5.21 -0.37 -13.90
C GLU A 82 4.17 -0.05 -12.82
N PHE A 83 3.94 -0.97 -11.88
CA PHE A 83 3.08 -0.73 -10.72
C PHE A 83 3.58 0.44 -9.88
N TYR A 84 4.89 0.44 -9.55
CA TYR A 84 5.47 1.48 -8.70
C TYR A 84 5.59 2.84 -9.41
N ARG A 85 5.79 2.86 -10.73
CA ARG A 85 5.72 4.09 -11.54
C ARG A 85 4.32 4.72 -11.44
N ARG A 86 3.27 3.91 -11.55
CA ARG A 86 1.88 4.37 -11.36
C ARG A 86 1.66 4.87 -9.92
N ALA A 87 2.12 4.11 -8.92
CA ALA A 87 1.99 4.50 -7.52
C ALA A 87 2.64 5.87 -7.23
N VAL A 88 3.87 6.10 -7.69
CA VAL A 88 4.58 7.38 -7.52
C VAL A 88 3.89 8.51 -8.29
N ALA A 89 3.37 8.26 -9.49
CA ALA A 89 2.60 9.27 -10.23
C ALA A 89 1.31 9.68 -9.49
N LEU A 90 0.60 8.72 -8.90
CA LEU A 90 -0.58 8.98 -8.08
C LEU A 90 -0.21 9.72 -6.78
N GLN A 91 0.89 9.35 -6.14
CA GLN A 91 1.41 10.04 -4.96
C GLN A 91 1.72 11.50 -5.28
N ALA A 92 2.33 11.79 -6.43
CA ALA A 92 2.57 13.15 -6.88
C ALA A 92 1.26 13.92 -7.17
N LYS A 93 0.31 13.27 -7.84
CA LYS A 93 -1.02 13.82 -8.16
C LYS A 93 -1.80 14.22 -6.89
N TYR A 94 -1.83 13.36 -5.89
CA TYR A 94 -2.64 13.56 -4.67
C TYR A 94 -1.87 14.20 -3.51
N GLY A 95 -0.54 14.15 -3.54
CA GLY A 95 0.32 14.62 -2.46
C GLY A 95 0.32 16.13 -2.26
N ALA A 96 -0.07 16.92 -3.27
CA ALA A 96 -0.19 18.38 -3.18
C ALA A 96 1.05 19.07 -2.57
N GLY A 97 2.25 18.60 -2.91
CA GLY A 97 3.53 19.15 -2.42
C GLY A 97 3.98 18.63 -1.04
N ARG A 98 3.22 17.72 -0.42
CA ARG A 98 3.62 17.06 0.83
C ARG A 98 4.87 16.19 0.64
N LYS A 99 5.63 16.03 1.72
CA LYS A 99 6.72 15.05 1.78
C LYS A 99 6.14 13.63 1.78
N ILE A 100 6.58 12.83 0.82
CA ILE A 100 6.18 11.43 0.67
C ILE A 100 7.45 10.56 0.65
N SER A 101 7.45 9.47 1.40
CA SER A 101 8.49 8.45 1.36
C SER A 101 7.92 7.09 0.98
N ASN A 102 8.75 6.25 0.37
CA ASN A 102 8.42 4.88 0.00
C ASN A 102 9.46 3.93 0.62
N SER A 103 9.01 2.91 1.33
CA SER A 103 9.84 1.84 1.89
C SER A 103 9.35 0.46 1.41
N PHE A 104 10.28 -0.49 1.35
CA PHE A 104 10.09 -1.87 0.93
C PHE A 104 10.63 -2.79 2.02
#